data_AF-A0A5R8KAP4-F1
#
_entry.id   AF-A0A5R8KAP4-F1
#
_cell.length_a   1.000
_cell.length_b   1.000
_cell.length_c   1.000
_cell.angle_alpha   90.00
_cell.angle_beta   90.00
_cell.angle_gamma   90.00
#
_symmetry.space_group_name_H-M   'P 1'
#
loop_
_entity.id
_entity.type
_entity.pdbx_description
1 polymer ?
#
loop_
_entity_poly.entity_id
_entity_poly.type
_entity_poly.pdbx_seq_one_letter_code
_entity_poly.pdbx_strand_id
1 'polypeptide(L)'
;MKKIIIILLIAGAIVWSMDNKEQVDEYSRKTKRWLDQTILGEKASINDADPETDIPDSNDKPGLTSSDKPPGSVPSFASGNRLEDTSLPDGIYFTKERISLVTETGIKAIAKGVRVEKIGESEGNFLISDGKVQISSAPHLLTRNSSEIAKLLEQTVKAGTSKPKPGGNPSATNSAAPKPKTPHPELSATKDKLRVIEDRIYQLEYELHDLRSQQTLAKMRGRVSSKHVDIEKVQNQLNLVLAERARVARRLAEID
;
A
#
# COMPACT_ATOMS: atom_id res chain seq x y z
N MET A 1 -34.48 23.79 14.22
CA MET A 1 -33.02 23.97 14.06
C MET A 1 -32.40 23.06 12.99
N LYS A 2 -32.54 21.73 13.02
CA LYS A 2 -31.92 20.82 12.02
C LYS A 2 -32.29 21.10 10.55
N LYS A 3 -33.53 21.52 10.27
CA LYS A 3 -34.01 21.82 8.91
C LYS A 3 -33.35 23.07 8.29
N ILE A 4 -32.93 24.04 9.11
CA ILE A 4 -32.30 25.28 8.64
C ILE A 4 -30.86 25.03 8.19
N ILE A 5 -30.16 24.14 8.89
CA ILE A 5 -28.78 23.74 8.53
C ILE A 5 -28.74 23.03 7.18
N ILE A 6 -29.72 22.16 6.90
CA ILE A 6 -29.80 21.44 5.61
C ILE A 6 -30.02 22.43 4.46
N ILE A 7 -30.89 23.44 4.64
CA ILE A 7 -31.15 24.45 3.62
C ILE A 7 -29.89 25.29 3.34
N LEU A 8 -29.13 25.66 4.37
CA LEU A 8 -27.88 26.41 4.22
C LEU A 8 -26.79 25.60 3.50
N LEU A 9 -26.70 24.29 3.76
CA LEU A 9 -25.76 23.42 3.06
C LEU A 9 -26.11 23.28 1.58
N ILE A 10 -27.39 23.15 1.25
CA ILE A 10 -27.85 23.07 -0.14
C ILE A 10 -27.59 24.40 -0.87
N ALA A 11 -27.89 25.54 -0.22
CA ALA A 11 -27.61 26.85 -0.81
C ALA A 11 -26.10 27.07 -1.03
N GLY A 12 -25.26 26.68 -0.09
CA GLY A 12 -23.80 26.75 -0.23
C GLY A 12 -23.26 25.89 -1.37
N ALA A 13 -23.80 24.68 -1.55
CA ALA A 13 -23.43 23.80 -2.66
C ALA A 13 -23.84 24.38 -4.03
N ILE A 14 -25.01 25.05 -4.10
CA ILE A 14 -25.47 25.70 -5.34
C ILE A 14 -24.56 26.88 -5.70
N VAL A 15 -24.22 27.74 -4.73
CA VAL A 15 -23.33 28.89 -4.97
C VAL A 15 -21.94 28.43 -5.39
N TRP A 16 -21.39 27.41 -4.73
CA TRP A 16 -20.09 26.83 -5.10
C TRP A 16 -20.10 26.19 -6.50
N SER A 17 -21.22 25.57 -6.89
CA SER A 17 -21.41 25.01 -8.23
C SER A 17 -21.52 26.08 -9.32
N MET A 18 -22.00 27.27 -8.99
CA MET A 18 -22.09 28.38 -9.96
C MET A 18 -20.72 29.01 -10.23
N ASP A 19 -19.87 29.15 -9.20
CA ASP A 19 -18.50 29.67 -9.35
C ASP A 19 -17.57 28.70 -10.07
N ASN A 20 -17.83 27.39 -9.98
CA ASN A 20 -17.00 26.35 -10.60
C ASN A 20 -17.65 25.70 -11.83
N LYS A 21 -18.57 26.40 -12.49
CA LYS A 21 -19.36 25.87 -13.61
C LYS A 21 -18.50 25.25 -14.72
N GLU A 22 -17.35 25.86 -15.02
CA GLU A 22 -16.43 25.37 -16.05
C GLU A 22 -15.77 24.04 -15.67
N GLN A 23 -15.37 23.89 -14.40
CA GLN A 23 -14.85 22.62 -13.89
C GLN A 23 -15.93 21.55 -13.86
N VAL A 24 -17.15 21.89 -13.42
CA VAL A 24 -18.28 20.95 -13.38
C VAL A 24 -18.64 20.46 -14.79
N ASP A 25 -18.63 21.35 -15.79
CA ASP A 25 -18.90 20.99 -17.19
C ASP A 25 -17.77 20.15 -17.82
N GLU A 26 -16.52 20.37 -17.41
CA GLU A 26 -15.39 19.53 -17.83
C GLU A 26 -15.47 18.13 -17.21
N TYR A 27 -15.75 18.05 -15.90
CA TYR A 27 -15.97 16.77 -15.22
C TYR A 27 -17.17 16.02 -15.81
N SER A 28 -18.28 16.70 -16.07
CA SER A 28 -19.47 16.12 -16.69
C SER A 28 -19.18 15.54 -18.08
N ARG A 29 -18.46 16.30 -18.93
CA ARG A 29 -18.03 15.82 -20.26
C ARG A 29 -17.08 14.63 -20.19
N LYS A 30 -16.14 14.64 -19.24
CA LYS A 30 -15.20 13.53 -19.04
C LYS A 30 -15.90 12.27 -18.56
N THR A 31 -16.88 12.42 -17.68
CA THR A 31 -17.69 11.30 -17.16
C THR A 31 -18.58 10.71 -18.25
N LYS A 32 -19.17 11.56 -19.11
CA LYS A 32 -19.99 11.11 -20.24
C LYS A 32 -19.17 10.35 -21.28
N ARG A 33 -17.97 10.84 -21.64
CA ARG A 33 -17.06 10.14 -22.57
C ARG A 33 -16.61 8.78 -22.03
N TRP A 34 -16.33 8.71 -20.73
CA TRP A 34 -15.98 7.46 -20.08
C TRP A 34 -17.15 6.46 -20.13
N LEU A 35 -18.36 6.90 -19.81
CA LEU A 35 -19.56 6.06 -19.84
C LEU A 35 -19.87 5.53 -21.26
N ASP A 36 -19.75 6.38 -22.28
CA ASP A 36 -19.97 6.00 -23.68
C ASP A 36 -18.92 4.97 -24.16
N GLN A 37 -17.65 5.09 -23.71
CA GLN A 37 -16.61 4.10 -24.01
C GLN A 37 -16.87 2.74 -23.34
N THR A 38 -17.36 2.72 -22.10
CA THR A 38 -17.66 1.46 -21.41
C THR A 38 -18.81 0.72 -22.08
N ILE A 39 -19.87 1.43 -22.49
CA ILE A 39 -21.04 0.83 -23.16
C ILE A 39 -20.68 0.32 -24.57
N LEU A 40 -19.80 1.02 -25.29
CA LEU A 40 -19.32 0.58 -26.61
C LEU A 40 -18.34 -0.60 -26.52
N GLY A 41 -17.50 -0.65 -25.48
CA GLY A 41 -16.60 -1.79 -25.23
C GLY A 41 -17.36 -3.08 -24.88
N GLU A 42 -18.48 -2.97 -24.16
CA GLU A 42 -19.32 -4.12 -23.81
C GLU A 42 -20.06 -4.70 -25.04
N LYS A 43 -20.43 -3.86 -26.01
CA LYS A 43 -21.06 -4.32 -27.26
C LYS A 43 -20.10 -5.03 -28.23
N ALA A 44 -18.80 -4.77 -28.16
CA ALA A 44 -17.80 -5.44 -29.00
C ALA A 44 -17.48 -6.88 -28.53
N SER A 45 -17.71 -7.19 -27.25
CA SER A 45 -17.36 -8.50 -26.66
C SER A 45 -18.44 -9.59 -26.82
N ILE A 46 -19.65 -9.24 -27.29
CA ILE A 46 -20.80 -10.17 -27.36
C ILE A 46 -20.94 -10.82 -28.75
N ASN A 47 -20.26 -10.33 -29.78
CA ASN A 47 -20.43 -10.83 -31.15
C ASN A 47 -19.41 -11.88 -31.62
N ASP A 48 -18.43 -12.27 -30.80
CA ASP A 48 -17.37 -13.23 -31.17
C ASP A 48 -17.50 -14.60 -30.47
N ALA A 49 -18.73 -15.03 -30.16
CA ALA A 49 -19.00 -16.39 -29.68
C ALA A 49 -19.58 -17.25 -30.83
N ASP A 50 -18.66 -17.88 -31.57
CA ASP A 50 -18.89 -18.86 -32.62
C ASP A 50 -19.41 -20.20 -32.02
N PRO A 51 -20.60 -20.72 -32.42
CA PRO A 51 -21.12 -21.98 -31.89
C PRO A 51 -21.09 -23.08 -32.96
N GLU A 52 -19.97 -23.80 -33.09
CA GLU A 52 -19.97 -25.12 -33.72
C GLU A 52 -19.12 -26.10 -32.89
N THR A 53 -19.78 -27.06 -32.24
CA THR A 53 -19.17 -28.36 -31.99
C THR A 53 -20.28 -29.40 -31.87
N ASP A 54 -20.30 -30.25 -32.89
CA ASP A 54 -21.22 -31.34 -33.12
C ASP A 54 -21.20 -32.40 -32.01
N ILE A 55 -22.40 -32.86 -31.68
CA ILE A 55 -22.67 -34.05 -30.87
C ILE A 55 -22.86 -35.23 -31.84
N PRO A 56 -22.23 -36.40 -31.63
CA PRO A 56 -22.81 -37.64 -32.10
C PRO A 56 -23.45 -38.40 -30.95
N ASP A 57 -24.73 -38.69 -31.17
CA ASP A 57 -25.55 -39.69 -30.51
C ASP A 57 -24.90 -41.08 -30.54
N SER A 58 -24.96 -41.80 -29.41
CA SER A 58 -25.09 -43.25 -29.44
C SER A 58 -25.74 -43.74 -28.15
N ASN A 59 -27.03 -44.04 -28.26
CA ASN A 59 -27.76 -44.95 -27.38
C ASN A 59 -27.08 -46.32 -27.39
N ASP A 60 -26.84 -46.89 -26.21
CA ASP A 60 -27.30 -48.24 -25.86
C ASP A 60 -27.08 -48.52 -24.36
N LYS A 61 -28.16 -48.98 -23.71
CA LYS A 61 -28.25 -49.63 -22.39
C LYS A 61 -28.82 -51.03 -22.65
N PRO A 62 -28.86 -51.99 -21.69
CA PRO A 62 -28.30 -52.01 -20.34
C PRO A 62 -27.55 -53.32 -19.99
N GLY A 63 -26.69 -53.28 -18.97
CA GLY A 63 -26.06 -54.47 -18.40
C GLY A 63 -26.01 -54.39 -16.87
N LEU A 64 -26.87 -55.18 -16.21
CA LEU A 64 -26.83 -55.50 -14.79
C LEU A 64 -25.59 -56.34 -14.49
N THR A 65 -24.72 -55.90 -13.56
CA THR A 65 -24.07 -56.80 -12.62
C THR A 65 -23.81 -56.12 -11.27
N SER A 66 -24.31 -56.81 -10.25
CA SER A 66 -23.98 -56.69 -8.84
C SER A 66 -22.48 -56.80 -8.59
N SER A 67 -21.92 -55.93 -7.73
CA SER A 67 -20.81 -56.29 -6.83
C SER A 67 -20.67 -55.27 -5.72
N ASP A 68 -20.93 -55.75 -4.51
CA ASP A 68 -20.57 -55.16 -3.22
C ASP A 68 -19.17 -54.54 -3.22
N LYS A 69 -19.08 -53.28 -2.80
CA LYS A 69 -17.82 -52.66 -2.39
C LYS A 69 -18.08 -51.90 -1.09
N PRO A 70 -17.34 -52.19 0.00
CA PRO A 70 -17.59 -51.56 1.29
C PRO A 70 -17.26 -50.05 1.20
N PRO A 71 -17.93 -49.18 1.99
CA PRO A 71 -17.58 -47.77 2.05
C PRO A 71 -16.20 -47.63 2.71
N GLY A 72 -15.17 -47.58 1.88
CA GLY A 72 -13.81 -47.28 2.28
C GLY A 72 -13.72 -45.83 2.74
N SER A 73 -13.56 -45.67 4.05
CA SER A 73 -12.71 -44.68 4.70
C SER A 73 -12.84 -43.24 4.22
N VAL A 74 -13.68 -42.50 4.93
CA VAL A 74 -13.52 -41.06 5.18
C VAL A 74 -12.04 -40.74 5.38
N PRO A 75 -11.46 -39.70 4.74
CA PRO A 75 -10.14 -39.23 5.15
C PRO A 75 -10.27 -38.73 6.59
N SER A 76 -9.70 -39.53 7.49
CA SER A 76 -9.38 -39.14 8.85
C SER A 76 -8.69 -37.78 8.78
N PHE A 77 -9.28 -36.78 9.42
CA PHE A 77 -8.59 -35.55 9.77
C PHE A 77 -7.43 -35.95 10.68
N ALA A 78 -6.32 -36.32 10.07
CA ALA A 78 -5.03 -36.30 10.72
C ALA A 78 -4.84 -34.84 11.15
N SER A 79 -5.19 -34.61 12.41
CA SER A 79 -4.69 -33.55 13.26
C SER A 79 -3.18 -33.73 13.37
N GLY A 80 -2.49 -33.55 12.25
CA GLY A 80 -1.06 -33.39 12.19
C GLY A 80 -0.80 -31.97 12.65
N ASN A 81 -0.23 -31.86 13.84
CA ASN A 81 0.44 -30.70 14.39
C ASN A 81 0.91 -29.74 13.28
N ARG A 82 0.08 -28.75 12.97
CA ARG A 82 0.51 -27.61 12.17
C ARG A 82 1.37 -26.78 13.11
N LEU A 83 2.65 -27.16 13.17
CA LEU A 83 3.72 -26.25 13.56
C LEU A 83 3.40 -24.92 12.89
N GLU A 84 3.29 -23.91 13.73
CA GLU A 84 2.94 -22.56 13.36
C GLU A 84 3.74 -22.15 12.13
N ASP A 85 3.05 -21.96 10.99
CA ASP A 85 3.52 -21.13 9.89
C ASP A 85 3.72 -19.73 10.47
N THR A 86 4.88 -19.53 11.12
CA THR A 86 5.40 -18.25 11.59
C THR A 86 6.05 -17.47 10.44
N SER A 87 5.83 -17.92 9.20
CA SER A 87 6.16 -17.19 8.00
C SER A 87 5.17 -16.03 7.83
N LEU A 88 5.49 -14.88 8.45
CA LEU A 88 4.79 -13.66 8.09
C LEU A 88 5.02 -13.38 6.60
N PRO A 89 3.97 -12.97 5.86
CA PRO A 89 4.00 -12.84 4.41
C PRO A 89 5.04 -11.83 3.93
N ASP A 90 5.59 -12.00 2.73
CA ASP A 90 6.56 -11.05 2.18
C ASP A 90 5.97 -9.63 2.06
N GLY A 91 6.85 -8.63 2.08
CA GLY A 91 6.50 -7.21 1.95
C GLY A 91 6.96 -6.32 3.10
N ILE A 92 6.25 -5.21 3.31
CA ILE A 92 6.72 -4.08 4.13
C ILE A 92 6.29 -4.22 5.60
N TYR A 93 7.20 -3.89 6.51
CA TYR A 93 7.02 -3.89 7.95
C TYR A 93 7.53 -2.58 8.56
N PHE A 94 7.13 -2.32 9.80
CA PHE A 94 7.73 -1.27 10.63
C PHE A 94 8.39 -1.89 11.86
N THR A 95 9.54 -1.33 12.24
CA THR A 95 10.25 -1.75 13.45
C THR A 95 9.52 -1.25 14.70
N LYS A 96 9.11 -2.16 15.59
CA LYS A 96 8.50 -1.81 16.89
C LYS A 96 9.54 -1.23 17.85
N GLU A 97 10.78 -1.66 17.72
CA GLU A 97 11.93 -1.27 18.56
C GLU A 97 13.17 -1.01 17.69
N ARG A 98 14.24 -0.49 18.30
CA ARG A 98 15.53 -0.34 17.60
C ARG A 98 16.15 -1.72 17.44
N ILE A 99 16.48 -2.09 16.21
CA ILE A 99 17.15 -3.36 15.90
C ILE A 99 18.60 -3.04 15.62
N SER A 100 19.52 -3.57 16.42
CA SER A 100 20.96 -3.39 16.24
C SER A 100 21.67 -4.71 16.14
N LEU A 101 22.56 -4.83 15.15
CA LEU A 101 23.41 -5.99 14.93
C LEU A 101 24.87 -5.52 14.95
N VAL A 102 25.67 -6.18 15.79
CA VAL A 102 27.12 -5.98 15.81
C VAL A 102 27.71 -6.82 14.68
N THR A 103 28.40 -6.16 13.76
CA THR A 103 29.13 -6.82 12.67
C THR A 103 30.62 -6.55 12.81
N GLU A 104 31.45 -7.30 12.10
CA GLU A 104 32.91 -7.08 12.06
C GLU A 104 33.28 -5.66 11.59
N THR A 105 32.43 -5.05 10.76
CA THR A 105 32.59 -3.68 10.23
C THR A 105 32.03 -2.58 11.15
N GLY A 106 31.43 -2.95 12.28
CA GLY A 106 30.80 -2.01 13.22
C GLY A 106 29.35 -2.34 13.54
N ILE A 107 28.66 -1.43 14.24
CA ILE A 107 27.27 -1.62 14.65
C ILE A 107 26.34 -1.11 13.54
N LYS A 108 25.59 -2.03 12.93
CA LYS A 108 24.48 -1.70 12.03
C LYS A 108 23.21 -1.60 12.86
N ALA A 109 22.45 -0.53 12.71
CA ALA A 109 21.21 -0.36 13.47
C ALA A 109 20.11 0.30 12.63
N ILE A 110 18.91 -0.24 12.78
CA ILE A 110 17.67 0.33 12.24
C ILE A 110 16.90 0.91 13.44
N ALA A 111 16.54 2.19 13.35
CA ALA A 111 15.82 2.87 14.41
C ALA A 111 14.39 2.31 14.59
N LYS A 112 13.77 2.63 15.73
CA LYS A 112 12.36 2.32 15.99
C LYS A 112 11.45 3.12 15.05
N GLY A 113 10.39 2.49 14.55
CA GLY A 113 9.40 3.11 13.66
C GLY A 113 9.87 3.28 12.22
N VAL A 114 10.95 2.60 11.81
CA VAL A 114 11.49 2.66 10.45
C VAL A 114 10.82 1.61 9.57
N ARG A 115 10.51 2.00 8.34
CA ARG A 115 10.00 1.09 7.30
C ARG A 115 11.12 0.15 6.86
N VAL A 116 10.83 -1.14 6.85
CA VAL A 116 11.74 -2.19 6.38
C VAL A 116 11.00 -3.18 5.49
N GLU A 117 11.69 -3.74 4.51
CA GLU A 117 11.19 -4.78 3.62
C GLU A 117 11.76 -6.14 4.04
N LYS A 118 10.92 -7.18 4.11
CA LYS A 118 11.39 -8.56 4.25
C LYS A 118 11.96 -9.03 2.92
N ILE A 119 13.25 -9.34 2.90
CA ILE A 119 13.98 -9.87 1.73
C ILE A 119 14.13 -11.39 1.80
N GLY A 120 14.11 -11.96 3.00
CA GLY A 120 14.23 -13.39 3.18
C GLY A 120 14.05 -13.82 4.62
N GLU A 121 14.39 -15.07 4.87
CA GLU A 121 14.25 -15.70 6.17
C GLU A 121 15.45 -16.62 6.41
N SER A 122 16.04 -16.53 7.60
CA SER A 122 17.22 -17.29 7.98
C SER A 122 17.11 -17.65 9.46
N GLU A 123 17.21 -18.93 9.79
CA GLU A 123 17.23 -19.44 11.17
C GLU A 123 16.02 -18.96 12.03
N GLY A 124 14.84 -18.85 11.41
CA GLY A 124 13.62 -18.39 12.10
C GLY A 124 13.55 -16.87 12.36
N ASN A 125 14.51 -16.11 11.82
CA ASN A 125 14.51 -14.66 11.81
C ASN A 125 14.29 -14.12 10.38
N PHE A 126 13.73 -12.92 10.28
CA PHE A 126 13.54 -12.26 9.00
C PHE A 126 14.76 -11.45 8.63
N LEU A 127 15.24 -11.67 7.42
CA LEU A 127 16.20 -10.78 6.80
C LEU A 127 15.45 -9.56 6.27
N ILE A 128 15.69 -8.42 6.90
CA ILE A 128 15.01 -7.15 6.58
C ILE A 128 15.98 -6.12 6.03
N SER A 129 15.47 -5.19 5.22
CA SER A 129 16.23 -4.02 4.77
C SER A 129 15.46 -2.72 4.80
N ASP A 130 16.14 -1.63 5.13
CA ASP A 130 15.66 -0.25 4.97
C ASP A 130 16.14 0.40 3.65
N GLY A 131 16.73 -0.40 2.75
CA GLY A 131 17.34 0.07 1.49
C GLY A 131 18.81 0.50 1.60
N LYS A 132 19.36 0.60 2.82
CA LYS A 132 20.78 0.94 3.07
C LYS A 132 21.50 -0.14 3.89
N VAL A 133 20.77 -0.75 4.80
CA VAL A 133 21.24 -1.69 5.80
C VAL A 133 20.38 -2.96 5.69
N GLN A 134 21.02 -4.12 5.79
CA GLN A 134 20.38 -5.42 5.88
C GLN A 134 20.72 -6.04 7.22
N ILE A 135 19.70 -6.45 7.98
CA ILE A 135 19.83 -7.02 9.32
C ILE A 135 18.86 -8.19 9.48
N SER A 136 19.28 -9.20 10.23
CA SER A 136 18.38 -10.26 10.70
C SER A 136 17.59 -9.76 11.93
N SER A 137 16.27 -9.85 11.87
CA SER A 137 15.37 -9.41 12.93
C SER A 137 14.38 -10.50 13.29
N ALA A 138 14.10 -10.65 14.58
CA ALA A 138 13.03 -11.52 15.02
C ALA A 138 11.67 -10.98 14.56
N PRO A 139 10.71 -11.86 14.20
CA PRO A 139 9.41 -11.43 13.66
C PRO A 139 8.58 -10.58 14.62
N HIS A 140 8.68 -10.84 15.93
CA HIS A 140 7.92 -10.12 16.96
C HIS A 140 8.30 -8.65 17.09
N LEU A 141 9.52 -8.27 16.66
CA LEU A 141 10.04 -6.90 16.63
C LEU A 141 9.49 -6.08 15.46
N LEU A 142 8.73 -6.71 14.57
CA LEU A 142 8.16 -6.11 13.38
C LEU A 142 6.65 -6.05 13.52
N THR A 143 6.05 -4.99 12.97
CA THR A 143 4.61 -4.83 12.92
C THR A 143 4.12 -4.45 11.53
N ARG A 144 2.94 -4.97 11.21
CA ARG A 144 2.07 -4.50 10.11
C ARG A 144 0.76 -3.93 10.62
N ASN A 145 0.55 -3.89 11.94
CA ASN A 145 -0.70 -3.45 12.53
C ASN A 145 -0.80 -1.93 12.42
N SER A 146 -1.82 -1.44 11.72
CA SER A 146 -2.05 -0.01 11.47
C SER A 146 -2.14 0.83 12.74
N SER A 147 -2.77 0.29 13.80
CA SER A 147 -2.90 0.98 15.09
C SER A 147 -1.59 1.09 15.84
N GLU A 148 -0.71 0.09 15.72
CA GLU A 148 0.63 0.12 16.32
C GLU A 148 1.55 1.05 15.53
N ILE A 149 1.49 1.00 14.20
CA ILE A 149 2.26 1.88 13.32
C ILE A 149 1.92 3.35 13.60
N ALA A 150 0.64 3.69 13.71
CA ALA A 150 0.22 5.05 14.05
C ALA A 150 0.80 5.52 15.38
N LYS A 151 0.80 4.66 16.41
CA LYS A 151 1.42 4.96 17.73
C LYS A 151 2.93 5.09 17.63
N LEU A 152 3.60 4.25 16.85
CA LEU A 152 5.06 4.31 16.65
C LEU A 152 5.47 5.60 15.93
N LEU A 153 4.73 6.01 14.91
CA LEU A 153 4.95 7.27 14.19
C LEU A 153 4.65 8.47 15.08
N GLU A 154 3.58 8.45 15.87
CA GLU A 154 3.28 9.52 16.81
C GLU A 154 4.36 9.64 17.90
N GLN A 155 4.87 8.52 18.42
CA GLN A 155 5.96 8.51 19.41
C GLN A 155 7.28 9.04 18.83
N THR A 156 7.61 8.67 17.59
CA THR A 156 8.85 9.15 16.93
C THR A 156 8.77 10.63 16.57
N VAL A 157 7.61 11.12 16.15
CA VAL A 157 7.36 12.57 15.95
C VAL A 157 7.49 13.33 17.27
N LYS A 158 6.87 12.84 18.35
CA LYS A 158 6.98 13.47 19.69
C LYS A 158 8.42 13.48 20.20
N ALA A 159 9.18 12.39 20.01
CA ALA A 159 10.59 12.31 20.38
C ALA A 159 11.47 13.30 19.57
N GLY A 160 11.19 13.46 18.27
CA GLY A 160 11.89 14.43 17.41
C GLY A 160 11.56 15.90 17.68
N THR A 161 10.41 16.19 18.32
CA THR A 161 10.01 17.56 18.72
C THR A 161 10.46 17.98 20.12
N SER A 162 11.23 17.15 20.83
CA SER A 162 11.81 17.56 22.11
C SER A 162 12.95 18.57 21.88
N LYS A 163 12.61 19.85 22.07
CA LYS A 163 13.52 20.99 22.09
C LYS A 163 14.74 20.66 22.99
N PRO A 164 16.00 20.81 22.54
CA PRO A 164 17.14 20.64 23.43
C PRO A 164 17.03 21.65 24.58
N LYS A 165 17.10 21.13 25.81
CA LYS A 165 17.09 21.92 27.05
C LYS A 165 18.39 22.74 27.08
N PRO A 166 18.36 24.08 27.13
CA PRO A 166 19.57 24.87 27.23
C PRO A 166 20.04 24.83 28.69
N GLY A 167 21.18 24.21 28.95
CA GLY A 167 21.75 24.21 30.30
C GLY A 167 22.96 23.31 30.44
N GLY A 168 24.14 23.87 30.18
CA GLY A 168 25.42 23.24 30.52
C GLY A 168 26.56 23.73 29.64
N ASN A 169 27.33 24.71 30.13
CA ASN A 169 28.51 25.32 29.50
C ASN A 169 29.45 24.34 28.78
N PRO A 170 29.99 24.72 27.61
CA PRO A 170 31.32 24.33 27.21
C PRO A 170 32.29 25.51 27.35
N SER A 171 33.32 25.28 28.15
CA SER A 171 34.54 26.06 28.18
C SER A 171 35.16 26.14 26.78
N ALA A 172 35.74 27.29 26.48
CA ALA A 172 36.31 27.63 25.18
C ALA A 172 37.38 26.63 24.71
N THR A 173 37.37 26.30 23.43
CA THR A 173 38.60 26.00 22.70
C THR A 173 38.43 26.39 21.24
N ASN A 174 39.31 27.28 20.80
CA ASN A 174 39.41 27.77 19.43
C ASN A 174 39.62 26.61 18.45
N SER A 175 38.74 26.51 17.46
CA SER A 175 39.04 25.92 16.17
C SER A 175 38.32 26.75 15.12
N ALA A 176 39.09 27.38 14.25
CA ALA A 176 38.59 28.16 13.12
C ALA A 176 37.76 27.23 12.23
N ALA A 177 36.44 27.30 12.38
CA ALA A 177 35.50 26.57 11.54
C ALA A 177 35.45 27.21 10.14
N PRO A 178 35.46 26.40 9.06
CA PRO A 178 35.27 26.91 7.71
C PRO A 178 33.86 27.54 7.60
N LYS A 179 33.77 28.71 6.96
CA LYS A 179 32.52 29.44 6.73
C LYS A 179 31.43 28.47 6.23
N PRO A 180 30.26 28.39 6.90
CA PRO A 180 29.17 27.54 6.44
C PRO A 180 28.69 28.04 5.07
N LYS A 181 28.72 27.15 4.06
CA LYS A 181 28.03 27.36 2.79
C LYS A 181 26.58 27.68 3.12
N THR A 182 26.12 28.86 2.70
CA THR A 182 24.71 29.27 2.78
C THR A 182 23.83 28.14 2.23
N PRO A 183 22.87 27.61 3.01
CA PRO A 183 21.99 26.55 2.53
C PRO A 183 21.13 27.11 1.39
N HIS A 184 21.17 26.45 0.22
CA HIS A 184 20.28 26.77 -0.89
C HIS A 184 18.83 26.48 -0.44
N PRO A 185 17.96 27.50 -0.27
CA PRO A 185 16.58 27.30 0.20
C PRO A 185 15.75 26.46 -0.79
N GLU A 186 16.16 26.43 -2.06
CA GLU A 186 15.54 25.62 -3.10
C GLU A 186 15.80 24.12 -2.92
N LEU A 187 16.97 23.75 -2.40
CA LEU A 187 17.33 22.35 -2.17
C LEU A 187 16.56 21.77 -0.97
N SER A 188 16.39 22.54 0.11
CA SER A 188 15.51 22.13 1.21
C SER A 188 14.05 22.03 0.77
N ALA A 189 13.54 23.01 0.01
CA ALA A 189 12.16 22.99 -0.47
C ALA A 189 11.89 21.81 -1.43
N THR A 190 12.86 21.44 -2.25
CA THR A 190 12.74 20.29 -3.18
C THR A 190 12.78 18.96 -2.43
N LYS A 191 13.60 18.84 -1.37
CA LYS A 191 13.62 17.68 -0.47
C LYS A 191 12.30 17.51 0.29
N ASP A 192 11.72 18.60 0.78
CA ASP A 192 10.42 18.57 1.46
C ASP A 192 9.29 18.14 0.51
N LYS A 193 9.29 18.64 -0.72
CA LYS A 193 8.34 18.19 -1.77
C LYS A 193 8.49 16.70 -2.06
N LEU A 194 9.72 16.20 -2.18
CA LEU A 194 9.99 14.78 -2.39
C LEU A 194 9.41 13.95 -1.24
N ARG A 195 9.60 14.38 0.01
CA ARG A 195 9.04 13.71 1.18
C ARG A 195 7.51 13.64 1.15
N VAL A 196 6.84 14.74 0.81
CA VAL A 196 5.36 14.77 0.69
C VAL A 196 4.87 13.83 -0.41
N ILE A 197 5.57 13.78 -1.55
CA ILE A 197 5.26 12.86 -2.65
C ILE A 197 5.44 11.41 -2.21
N GLU A 198 6.51 11.10 -1.48
CA GLU A 198 6.74 9.77 -0.93
C GLU A 198 5.62 9.39 0.04
N ASP A 199 5.26 10.24 0.99
CA ASP A 199 4.13 10.04 1.91
C ASP A 199 2.82 9.78 1.16
N ARG A 200 2.59 10.43 0.01
CA ARG A 200 1.41 10.19 -0.81
C ARG A 200 1.45 8.84 -1.55
N ILE A 201 2.60 8.43 -2.07
CA ILE A 201 2.81 7.10 -2.66
C ILE A 201 2.46 6.03 -1.64
N TYR A 202 2.96 6.18 -0.41
CA TYR A 202 2.67 5.27 0.69
C TYR A 202 1.18 5.08 0.96
N GLN A 203 0.44 6.19 1.02
CA GLN A 203 -1.00 6.15 1.25
C GLN A 203 -1.74 5.40 0.13
N LEU A 204 -1.36 5.65 -1.12
CA LEU A 204 -1.99 5.04 -2.30
C LEU A 204 -1.64 3.54 -2.42
N GLU A 205 -0.39 3.15 -2.15
CA GLU A 205 0.01 1.74 -2.09
C GLU A 205 -0.78 0.98 -1.02
N TYR A 206 -0.94 1.59 0.15
CA TYR A 206 -1.73 1.02 1.25
C TYR A 206 -3.21 0.85 0.86
N GLU A 207 -3.83 1.89 0.32
CA GLU A 207 -5.22 1.86 -0.13
C GLU A 207 -5.44 0.78 -1.21
N LEU A 208 -4.50 0.66 -2.15
CA LEU A 208 -4.55 -0.34 -3.21
C LEU A 208 -4.42 -1.77 -2.66
N HIS A 209 -3.56 -1.99 -1.67
CA HIS A 209 -3.44 -3.27 -0.99
C HIS A 209 -4.74 -3.62 -0.23
N ASP A 210 -5.33 -2.67 0.49
CA ASP A 210 -6.59 -2.88 1.21
C ASP A 210 -7.73 -3.23 0.25
N LEU A 211 -7.90 -2.47 -0.84
CA LEU A 211 -8.93 -2.74 -1.85
C LEU A 211 -8.76 -4.11 -2.51
N ARG A 212 -7.52 -4.52 -2.82
CA ARG A 212 -7.22 -5.87 -3.34
C ARG A 212 -7.56 -6.95 -2.31
N SER A 213 -7.26 -6.73 -1.04
CA SER A 213 -7.61 -7.69 0.03
C SER A 213 -9.13 -7.85 0.16
N GLN A 214 -9.89 -6.75 0.09
CA GLN A 214 -11.35 -6.75 0.11
C GLN A 214 -11.91 -7.47 -1.12
N GLN A 215 -11.31 -7.28 -2.30
CA GLN A 215 -11.68 -8.00 -3.51
C GLN A 215 -11.47 -9.51 -3.37
N THR A 216 -10.32 -9.93 -2.83
CA THR A 216 -10.03 -11.35 -2.59
C THR A 216 -11.02 -11.95 -1.60
N LEU A 217 -11.33 -11.25 -0.51
CA LEU A 217 -12.34 -11.70 0.47
C LEU A 217 -13.74 -11.82 -0.14
N ALA A 218 -14.14 -10.90 -1.02
CA ALA A 218 -15.41 -10.99 -1.73
C ALA A 218 -15.45 -12.21 -2.66
N LYS A 219 -14.37 -12.45 -3.42
CA LYS A 219 -14.24 -13.63 -4.29
C LYS A 219 -14.28 -14.94 -3.50
N MET A 220 -13.57 -15.03 -2.37
CA MET A 220 -13.59 -16.19 -1.47
C MET A 220 -14.99 -16.46 -0.89
N ARG A 221 -15.83 -15.42 -0.76
CA ARG A 221 -17.22 -15.53 -0.31
C ARG A 221 -18.23 -15.72 -1.44
N GLY A 222 -17.76 -15.96 -2.67
CA GLY A 222 -18.62 -16.13 -3.86
C GLY A 222 -19.38 -14.87 -4.27
N ARG A 223 -18.93 -13.68 -3.87
CA ARG A 223 -19.56 -12.40 -4.22
C ARG A 223 -18.79 -11.71 -5.35
N VAL A 224 -19.52 -11.14 -6.30
CA VAL A 224 -18.95 -10.23 -7.30
C VAL A 224 -18.43 -8.98 -6.60
N SER A 225 -17.15 -8.67 -6.77
CA SER A 225 -16.52 -7.52 -6.11
C SER A 225 -16.69 -6.26 -6.94
N SER A 226 -17.25 -5.21 -6.35
CA SER A 226 -17.33 -3.87 -6.95
C SER A 226 -16.02 -3.08 -6.84
N LYS A 227 -14.98 -3.64 -6.21
CA LYS A 227 -13.72 -2.93 -5.90
C LYS A 227 -12.80 -2.72 -7.10
N HIS A 228 -13.11 -3.30 -8.25
CA HIS A 228 -12.24 -3.21 -9.43
C HIS A 228 -12.04 -1.76 -9.90
N VAL A 229 -13.12 -0.96 -9.96
CA VAL A 229 -13.07 0.45 -10.37
C VAL A 229 -12.24 1.29 -9.39
N ASP A 230 -12.41 1.05 -8.09
CA ASP A 230 -11.64 1.74 -7.05
C ASP A 230 -10.15 1.39 -7.13
N ILE A 231 -9.82 0.11 -7.35
CA ILE A 231 -8.43 -0.35 -7.54
C ILE A 231 -7.80 0.37 -8.74
N GLU A 232 -8.49 0.42 -9.87
CA GLU A 232 -7.98 1.08 -11.08
C GLU A 232 -7.77 2.58 -10.85
N LYS A 233 -8.70 3.24 -10.16
CA LYS A 233 -8.59 4.66 -9.81
C LYS A 233 -7.36 4.94 -8.94
N VAL A 234 -7.16 4.17 -7.87
CA VAL A 234 -6.01 4.32 -6.97
C VAL A 234 -4.70 4.01 -7.70
N GLN A 235 -4.70 3.00 -8.58
CA GLN A 235 -3.54 2.64 -9.39
C GLN A 235 -3.16 3.75 -10.39
N ASN A 236 -4.15 4.40 -11.01
CA ASN A 236 -3.94 5.56 -11.86
C ASN A 236 -3.38 6.76 -11.08
N GLN A 237 -3.89 7.01 -9.87
CA GLN A 237 -3.34 8.05 -8.99
C GLN A 237 -1.90 7.75 -8.59
N LEU A 238 -1.58 6.49 -8.28
CA LEU A 238 -0.24 6.06 -7.92
C LEU A 238 0.74 6.32 -9.08
N ASN A 239 0.36 5.96 -10.31
CA ASN A 239 1.18 6.20 -11.50
C ASN A 239 1.47 7.69 -11.72
N LEU A 240 0.47 8.56 -11.49
CA LEU A 240 0.66 10.01 -11.60
C LEU A 240 1.67 10.54 -10.57
N VAL A 241 1.55 10.12 -9.32
CA VAL A 241 2.45 10.56 -8.24
C VAL A 241 3.86 10.00 -8.42
N LEU A 242 4.01 8.78 -8.94
CA LEU A 242 5.31 8.22 -9.31
C LEU A 242 6.00 9.02 -10.44
N ALA A 243 5.24 9.47 -11.43
CA ALA A 243 5.76 10.35 -12.47
C ALA A 243 6.20 11.71 -11.90
N GLU A 244 5.44 12.26 -10.94
CA GLU A 244 5.82 13.49 -10.24
C GLU A 244 7.11 13.30 -9.40
N ARG A 245 7.23 12.18 -8.68
CA ARG A 245 8.45 11.81 -7.96
C ARG A 245 9.66 11.81 -8.88
N ALA A 246 9.54 11.21 -10.07
CA ALA A 246 10.62 11.17 -11.04
C ALA A 246 11.02 12.57 -11.52
N ARG A 247 10.05 13.49 -11.72
CA ARG A 247 10.33 14.89 -12.09
C ARG A 247 11.05 15.64 -10.98
N VAL A 248 10.58 15.51 -9.73
CA VAL A 248 11.21 16.17 -8.58
C VAL A 248 12.60 15.62 -8.30
N ALA A 249 12.81 14.30 -8.45
CA ALA A 249 14.11 13.67 -8.31
C ALA A 249 15.13 14.16 -9.36
N ARG A 250 14.70 14.34 -10.63
CA ARG A 250 15.55 14.95 -11.66
C ARG A 250 15.94 16.38 -11.31
N ARG A 251 14.98 17.19 -10.89
CA ARG A 251 15.24 18.57 -10.45
C ARG A 251 16.20 18.62 -9.26
N LEU A 252 16.11 17.68 -8.32
CA LEU A 252 17.05 17.59 -7.21
C LEU A 252 18.47 17.26 -7.68
N ALA A 253 18.61 16.34 -8.64
CA ALA A 253 19.90 15.97 -9.23
C ALA A 253 20.53 17.09 -10.11
N GLU A 254 19.73 18.04 -10.59
CA GLU A 254 20.23 19.24 -11.31
C GLU A 254 20.73 20.33 -10.35
N ILE A 255 20.32 20.29 -9.07
CA ILE A 255 20.68 21.30 -8.05
C ILE A 255 21.90 20.85 -7.22
N ASP A 256 22.10 19.54 -7.04
CA ASP A 256 23.28 18.94 -6.37
C ASP A 256 24.54 18.99 -7.25
#